data_AF-A0A971X3T7-F1
#
_entry.id   AF-A0A971X3T7-F1
#
_cell.length_a   1.000
_cell.length_b   1.000
_cell.length_c   1.000
_cell.angle_alpha   90.00
_cell.angle_beta   90.00
_cell.angle_gamma   90.00
#
_symmetry.space_group_name_H-M   'P 1'
#
loop_
_entity.id
_entity.type
_entity.pdbx_description
1 polymer ?
#
loop_
_entity_poly.entity_id
_entity_poly.type
_entity_poly.pdbx_seq_one_letter_code
_entity_poly.pdbx_strand_id
1 'polypeptide(L)'
;MQMPGKRKWDEVTPEGLYNVIQYLKGNFDPELSKKVIELFHERMRDEIDFDPALLHSLMQHVFAQILQGHSADQALGLKAIKGKYNRPDNTERDLRAACIVILQMRKGISWECAVSDAAGHLSISDRTVERAYKTYREGIEILPDDTLRILAGDILPPS
;
A
#
# COMPACT_ATOMS: atom_id res chain seq x y z
N MET A 1 24.70 29.82 -23.27
CA MET A 1 24.69 28.37 -22.95
C MET A 1 24.11 28.22 -21.56
N GLN A 2 22.83 27.83 -21.45
CA GLN A 2 22.23 27.53 -20.15
C GLN A 2 22.85 26.23 -19.65
N MET A 3 23.45 26.26 -18.46
CA MET A 3 23.88 25.03 -17.78
C MET A 3 22.61 24.20 -17.52
N PRO A 4 22.56 22.92 -17.91
CA PRO A 4 21.39 22.09 -17.63
C PRO A 4 21.27 21.99 -16.11
N GLY A 5 20.15 22.49 -15.57
CA GLY A 5 19.80 22.29 -14.18
C GLY A 5 19.78 20.79 -13.88
N LYS A 6 20.29 20.43 -12.71
CA LYS A 6 20.33 19.05 -12.19
C LYS A 6 18.96 18.39 -12.39
N ARG A 7 18.88 17.35 -13.21
CA ARG A 7 17.64 16.64 -13.50
C ARG A 7 17.26 15.76 -12.30
N LYS A 8 15.99 15.39 -12.24
CA LYS A 8 15.38 14.64 -11.13
C LYS A 8 16.13 13.33 -10.79
N TRP A 9 16.90 12.78 -11.74
CA TRP A 9 17.49 11.44 -11.66
C TRP A 9 18.98 11.35 -12.05
N ASP A 10 19.69 12.49 -12.14
CA ASP A 10 21.11 12.51 -12.52
C ASP A 10 22.02 11.76 -11.52
N GLU A 11 21.54 11.50 -10.30
CA GLU A 11 22.28 10.80 -9.25
C GLU A 11 22.09 9.28 -9.26
N VAL A 12 21.20 8.73 -10.09
CA VAL A 12 20.91 7.29 -10.10
C VAL A 12 22.01 6.52 -10.83
N THR A 13 22.81 5.78 -10.08
CA THR A 13 23.87 4.91 -10.63
C THR A 13 23.27 3.66 -11.29
N PRO A 14 23.99 3.03 -12.24
CA PRO A 14 23.58 1.75 -12.83
C PRO A 14 23.34 0.65 -11.79
N GLU A 15 24.21 0.52 -10.77
CA GLU A 15 24.00 -0.48 -9.70
C GLU A 15 22.76 -0.16 -8.86
N GLY A 16 22.51 1.11 -8.57
CA GLY A 16 21.31 1.55 -7.86
C GLY A 16 20.05 1.18 -8.63
N LEU A 17 20.03 1.45 -9.94
CA LEU A 17 18.91 1.11 -10.81
C LEU A 17 18.71 -0.41 -10.93
N TYR A 18 19.80 -1.19 -11.03
CA TYR A 18 19.74 -2.66 -11.01
C TYR A 18 19.07 -3.18 -9.74
N ASN A 19 19.50 -2.72 -8.57
CA ASN A 19 18.94 -3.15 -7.29
C ASN A 19 17.45 -2.81 -7.17
N VAL A 20 17.05 -1.62 -7.62
CA VAL A 20 15.64 -1.22 -7.69
C VAL A 20 14.84 -2.15 -8.60
N ILE A 21 15.35 -2.47 -9.80
CA ILE A 21 14.68 -3.40 -10.72
C ILE A 21 14.52 -4.78 -10.08
N GLN A 22 15.56 -5.32 -9.42
CA GLN A 22 15.47 -6.62 -8.75
C GLN A 22 14.46 -6.60 -7.60
N TYR A 23 14.43 -5.52 -6.81
CA TYR A 23 13.44 -5.34 -5.74
C TYR A 23 12.01 -5.38 -6.28
N LEU A 24 11.73 -4.65 -7.37
CA LEU A 24 10.39 -4.56 -7.97
C LEU A 24 9.89 -5.87 -8.59
N LYS A 25 10.78 -6.80 -8.94
CA LYS A 25 10.37 -8.14 -9.42
C LYS A 25 9.63 -8.95 -8.36
N GLY A 26 9.96 -8.73 -7.08
CA GLY A 26 9.39 -9.44 -5.94
C GLY A 26 8.40 -8.62 -5.10
N ASN A 27 8.46 -7.29 -5.16
CA ASN A 27 7.70 -6.39 -4.28
C ASN A 27 6.74 -5.50 -5.06
N PHE A 28 5.65 -5.09 -4.41
CA PHE A 28 4.72 -4.12 -4.98
C PHE A 28 5.00 -2.73 -4.43
N ASP A 29 5.67 -1.92 -5.24
CA ASP A 29 5.89 -0.49 -5.00
C ASP A 29 5.53 0.28 -6.28
N PRO A 30 4.28 0.77 -6.41
CA PRO A 30 3.82 1.45 -7.61
C PRO A 30 4.49 2.81 -7.82
N GLU A 31 4.91 3.48 -6.74
CA GLU A 31 5.61 4.75 -6.83
C GLU A 31 7.03 4.56 -7.38
N LEU A 32 7.75 3.58 -6.86
CA LEU A 32 9.08 3.23 -7.33
C LEU A 32 9.04 2.67 -8.75
N SER A 33 8.03 1.86 -9.08
CA SER A 33 7.79 1.39 -10.45
C SER A 33 7.61 2.55 -11.42
N LYS A 34 6.77 3.53 -11.05
CA LYS A 34 6.57 4.75 -11.86
C LYS A 34 7.88 5.53 -12.04
N LYS A 35 8.69 5.68 -10.99
CA LYS A 35 9.99 6.36 -11.05
C LYS A 35 10.96 5.69 -12.03
N VAL A 36 11.02 4.35 -12.03
CA VAL A 36 11.87 3.59 -12.97
C VAL A 36 11.40 3.79 -14.42
N ILE A 37 10.09 3.76 -14.66
CA ILE A 37 9.52 3.99 -15.99
C ILE A 37 9.78 5.43 -16.46
N GLU A 38 9.58 6.41 -15.59
CA GLU A 38 9.91 7.82 -15.85
C GLU A 38 11.39 7.97 -16.22
N LEU A 39 12.30 7.33 -15.48
CA LEU A 39 13.74 7.38 -15.75
C LEU A 39 14.08 6.83 -17.15
N PHE A 40 13.59 5.64 -17.50
CA PHE A 40 13.84 5.09 -18.83
C PHE A 40 13.21 5.94 -19.94
N HIS A 41 12.00 6.45 -19.73
CA HIS A 41 11.33 7.34 -20.68
C HIS A 41 12.13 8.64 -20.91
N GLU A 42 12.58 9.31 -19.85
CA GLU A 42 13.37 10.54 -19.94
C GLU A 42 14.71 10.30 -20.63
N ARG A 43 15.42 9.23 -20.28
CA ARG A 43 16.70 8.90 -20.93
C ARG A 43 16.55 8.58 -22.42
N MET A 44 15.52 7.80 -22.79
CA MET A 44 15.23 7.53 -24.21
C MET A 44 14.81 8.77 -24.99
N ARG A 45 13.97 9.64 -24.38
CA ARG A 45 13.49 10.87 -25.03
C ARG A 45 14.62 11.88 -25.26
N ASP A 46 15.50 12.02 -24.28
CA ASP A 46 16.58 13.02 -24.29
C ASP A 46 17.90 12.45 -24.85
N GLU A 47 17.87 11.26 -25.45
CA GLU A 47 19.03 10.53 -26.02
C GLU A 47 20.21 10.39 -25.05
N ILE A 48 19.90 10.23 -23.75
CA ILE A 48 20.89 10.00 -22.71
C ILE A 48 21.24 8.52 -22.67
N ASP A 49 22.53 8.22 -22.62
CA ASP A 49 23.01 6.85 -22.52
C ASP A 49 22.56 6.17 -21.21
N PHE A 50 22.23 4.89 -21.31
CA PHE A 50 21.89 4.02 -20.19
C PHE A 50 22.24 2.59 -20.53
N ASP A 51 22.54 1.79 -19.51
CA ASP A 51 22.83 0.37 -19.71
C ASP A 51 21.60 -0.36 -20.28
N PRO A 52 21.63 -0.83 -21.55
CA PRO A 52 20.50 -1.51 -22.16
C PRO A 52 20.16 -2.83 -21.45
N ALA A 53 21.11 -3.44 -20.75
CA ALA A 53 20.88 -4.66 -19.98
C ALA A 53 19.88 -4.44 -18.84
N LEU A 54 19.82 -3.24 -18.27
CA LEU A 54 18.85 -2.89 -17.22
C LEU A 54 17.44 -2.81 -17.78
N LEU A 55 17.25 -2.14 -18.92
CA LEU A 55 15.96 -2.09 -19.59
C LEU A 55 15.53 -3.50 -20.04
N HIS A 56 16.45 -4.27 -20.60
CA HIS A 56 16.19 -5.65 -20.99
C HIS A 56 15.76 -6.52 -19.80
N SER A 57 16.45 -6.42 -18.66
CA SER A 57 16.11 -7.13 -17.42
C SER A 57 14.71 -6.77 -16.89
N LEU A 58 14.32 -5.49 -16.99
CA LEU A 58 12.97 -5.04 -16.65
C LEU A 58 11.94 -5.63 -17.63
N MET A 59 12.15 -5.45 -18.94
CA MET A 59 11.21 -5.89 -19.97
C MET A 59 11.04 -7.41 -20.02
N GLN A 60 12.10 -8.18 -19.76
CA GLN A 60 12.02 -9.64 -19.64
C GLN A 60 11.04 -10.05 -18.53
N HIS A 61 11.08 -9.37 -17.38
CA HIS A 61 10.12 -9.61 -16.30
C HIS A 61 8.69 -9.21 -16.70
N VAL A 62 8.53 -8.02 -17.28
CA VAL A 62 7.21 -7.51 -17.73
C VAL A 62 6.56 -8.48 -18.71
N PHE A 63 7.30 -8.96 -19.73
CA PHE A 63 6.77 -9.93 -20.68
C PHE A 63 6.43 -11.27 -20.04
N ALA A 64 7.25 -11.78 -19.12
CA ALA A 64 6.93 -12.99 -18.38
C ALA A 64 5.62 -12.85 -17.59
N GLN A 65 5.37 -11.70 -16.98
CA GLN A 65 4.11 -11.42 -16.27
C GLN A 65 2.91 -11.31 -17.22
N ILE A 66 3.07 -10.69 -18.39
CA ILE A 66 2.01 -10.61 -19.41
C ILE A 66 1.65 -12.01 -19.93
N LEU A 67 2.64 -12.86 -20.19
CA LEU A 67 2.42 -14.26 -20.59
C LEU A 67 1.72 -15.09 -19.51
N GLN A 68 1.79 -14.68 -18.24
CA GLN A 68 1.05 -15.26 -17.12
C GLN A 68 -0.40 -14.71 -17.01
N GLY A 69 -0.84 -13.86 -17.94
CA GLY A 69 -2.18 -13.30 -18.00
C GLY A 69 -2.38 -12.02 -17.19
N HIS A 70 -1.30 -11.37 -16.76
CA HIS A 70 -1.37 -10.08 -16.09
C HIS A 70 -1.52 -8.92 -17.08
N SER A 71 -2.24 -7.86 -16.69
CA SER A 71 -2.32 -6.64 -17.51
C SER A 71 -0.96 -5.93 -17.58
N ALA A 72 -0.80 -5.02 -18.56
CA ALA A 72 0.42 -4.21 -18.66
C ALA A 72 0.71 -3.44 -17.36
N ASP A 73 -0.30 -2.81 -16.74
CA ASP A 73 -0.16 -2.12 -15.46
C ASP A 73 0.31 -3.05 -14.33
N GLN A 74 -0.16 -4.30 -14.33
CA GLN A 74 0.25 -5.29 -13.34
C GLN A 74 1.68 -5.77 -13.57
N ALA A 75 2.04 -6.03 -14.82
CA ALA A 75 3.37 -6.45 -15.22
C ALA A 75 4.43 -5.38 -14.97
N LEU A 76 4.06 -4.11 -15.11
CA LEU A 76 4.89 -2.95 -14.82
C LEU A 76 4.93 -2.56 -13.33
N GLY A 77 4.20 -3.27 -12.46
CA GLY A 77 4.14 -2.94 -11.03
C GLY A 77 3.32 -1.69 -10.69
N LEU A 78 2.59 -1.11 -11.65
CA LEU A 78 1.69 0.04 -11.46
C LEU A 78 0.37 -0.37 -10.78
N LYS A 79 -0.02 -1.64 -10.89
CA LYS A 79 -1.22 -2.20 -10.27
C LYS A 79 -0.91 -3.51 -9.57
N ALA A 80 -1.52 -3.73 -8.41
CA ALA A 80 -1.33 -4.96 -7.67
C ALA A 80 -1.86 -6.18 -8.43
N ILE A 81 -1.12 -7.29 -8.35
CA ILE A 81 -1.55 -8.61 -8.77
C ILE A 81 -2.22 -9.26 -7.57
N LYS A 82 -3.49 -9.67 -7.74
CA LYS A 82 -4.29 -10.26 -6.66
C LYS A 82 -3.61 -11.53 -6.16
N GLY A 83 -3.27 -11.56 -4.86
CA GLY A 83 -2.69 -12.73 -4.20
C GLY A 83 -1.18 -12.94 -4.37
N LYS A 84 -0.48 -12.09 -5.16
CA LYS A 84 0.97 -12.21 -5.37
C LYS A 84 1.81 -11.55 -4.28
N TYR A 85 1.34 -10.42 -3.77
CA TYR A 85 2.09 -9.59 -2.85
C TYR A 85 1.57 -9.76 -1.43
N ASN A 86 2.48 -9.88 -0.46
CA ASN A 86 2.14 -9.84 0.96
C ASN A 86 1.39 -8.54 1.23
N ARG A 87 0.13 -8.67 1.65
CA ARG A 87 -0.60 -7.52 2.17
C ARG A 87 0.09 -7.11 3.48
N PRO A 88 0.20 -5.80 3.77
CA PRO A 88 0.54 -5.37 5.12
C PRO A 88 -0.38 -6.09 6.09
N ASP A 89 0.18 -6.61 7.18
CA ASP A 89 -0.64 -7.19 8.23
C ASP A 89 -1.51 -6.06 8.82
N ASN A 90 -2.80 -6.15 8.56
CA ASN A 90 -3.79 -5.17 9.05
C ASN A 90 -4.59 -5.73 10.22
N THR A 91 -4.21 -6.90 10.75
CA THR A 91 -4.94 -7.61 11.81
C THR A 91 -5.11 -6.72 13.03
N GLU A 92 -4.04 -6.11 13.50
CA GLU A 92 -4.07 -5.22 14.67
C GLU A 92 -5.00 -4.02 14.44
N ARG A 93 -4.85 -3.32 13.32
CA ARG A 93 -5.67 -2.14 12.98
C ARG A 93 -7.15 -2.51 12.89
N ASP A 94 -7.47 -3.61 12.21
CA ASP A 94 -8.85 -4.04 11.99
C ASP A 94 -9.47 -4.52 13.32
N LEU A 95 -8.70 -5.21 14.16
CA LEU A 95 -9.12 -5.59 15.50
C LEU A 95 -9.42 -4.35 16.36
N ARG A 96 -8.54 -3.35 16.35
CA ARG A 96 -8.73 -2.07 17.04
C ARG A 96 -10.00 -1.37 16.57
N ALA A 97 -10.20 -1.26 15.25
CA ALA A 97 -11.39 -0.65 14.68
C ALA A 97 -12.68 -1.32 15.15
N ALA A 98 -12.71 -2.66 15.14
CA ALA A 98 -13.87 -3.43 15.61
C ALA A 98 -14.13 -3.23 17.11
N CYS A 99 -13.08 -3.20 17.94
CA CYS A 99 -13.21 -2.94 19.38
C CYS A 99 -13.78 -1.54 19.68
N ILE A 100 -13.30 -0.50 18.98
CA ILE A 100 -13.79 0.88 19.14
C ILE A 100 -15.28 0.95 18.84
N VAL A 101 -15.72 0.36 17.71
CA VAL A 101 -17.14 0.34 17.32
C VAL A 101 -18.01 -0.34 18.37
N ILE A 102 -17.60 -1.51 18.88
CA ILE A 102 -18.36 -2.23 19.91
C ILE A 102 -18.46 -1.41 21.20
N LEU A 103 -17.35 -0.82 21.65
CA LEU A 103 -17.33 0.03 22.84
C LEU A 103 -18.25 1.24 22.69
N GLN A 104 -18.28 1.87 21.51
CA GLN A 104 -19.17 2.98 21.23
C GLN A 104 -20.64 2.57 21.18
N MET A 105 -20.96 1.46 20.52
CA MET A 105 -22.32 0.94 20.47
C MET A 105 -22.84 0.56 21.86
N ARG A 106 -21.98 0.02 22.74
CA ARG A 106 -22.32 -0.26 24.15
C ARG A 106 -22.62 1.00 24.97
N LYS A 107 -22.05 2.14 24.58
CA LYS A 107 -22.37 3.46 25.16
C LYS A 107 -23.66 4.07 24.59
N GLY A 108 -24.33 3.39 23.67
CA GLY A 108 -25.55 3.87 23.02
C GLY A 108 -25.31 4.80 21.84
N ILE A 109 -24.07 4.91 21.34
CA ILE A 109 -23.77 5.66 20.12
C ILE A 109 -24.32 4.89 18.91
N SER A 110 -24.89 5.60 17.94
CA SER A 110 -25.42 4.96 16.73
C SER A 110 -24.31 4.27 15.94
N TRP A 111 -24.69 3.26 15.16
CA TRP A 111 -23.77 2.53 14.30
C TRP A 111 -22.98 3.46 13.36
N GLU A 112 -23.67 4.42 12.74
CA GLU A 112 -23.07 5.35 11.78
C GLU A 112 -22.03 6.25 12.45
N CYS A 113 -22.34 6.78 13.63
CA CYS A 113 -21.38 7.60 14.40
C CYS A 113 -20.20 6.74 14.89
N ALA A 114 -20.46 5.53 15.38
CA ALA A 114 -19.41 4.62 15.84
C ALA A 114 -18.41 4.24 14.74
N VAL A 115 -18.91 4.01 13.52
CA VAL A 115 -18.06 3.76 12.35
C VAL A 115 -17.25 5.01 11.98
N SER A 116 -17.90 6.17 11.90
CA SER A 116 -17.25 7.44 11.54
C SER A 116 -16.17 7.83 12.55
N ASP A 117 -16.42 7.67 13.85
CA ASP A 117 -15.47 8.00 14.91
C ASP A 117 -14.27 7.06 14.89
N ALA A 118 -14.49 5.75 14.72
CA ALA A 118 -13.41 4.78 14.58
C ALA A 118 -12.57 5.05 13.32
N ALA A 119 -13.22 5.42 12.22
CA ALA A 119 -12.57 5.79 10.96
C ALA A 119 -11.68 7.03 11.14
N GLY A 120 -12.21 8.08 11.77
CA GLY A 120 -11.47 9.30 12.11
C GLY A 120 -10.31 9.04 13.05
N HIS A 121 -10.54 8.27 14.12
CA HIS A 121 -9.52 7.93 15.11
C HIS A 121 -8.33 7.16 14.52
N LEU A 122 -8.59 6.23 13.61
CA LEU A 122 -7.57 5.39 12.99
C LEU A 122 -7.09 5.92 11.62
N SER A 123 -7.59 7.07 11.18
CA SER A 123 -7.29 7.66 9.86
C SER A 123 -7.49 6.66 8.71
N ILE A 124 -8.60 5.92 8.73
CA ILE A 124 -9.01 4.97 7.70
C ILE A 124 -10.42 5.27 7.21
N SER A 125 -10.84 4.67 6.08
CA SER A 125 -12.21 4.84 5.59
C SER A 125 -13.23 4.04 6.40
N ASP A 126 -14.46 4.56 6.51
CA ASP A 126 -15.63 3.89 7.10
C ASP A 126 -15.78 2.45 6.57
N ARG A 127 -15.62 2.25 5.26
CA ARG A 127 -15.72 0.93 4.63
C ARG A 127 -14.69 -0.08 5.16
N THR A 128 -13.52 0.40 5.58
CA THR A 128 -12.49 -0.44 6.23
C THR A 128 -12.96 -0.83 7.63
N VAL A 129 -13.50 0.11 8.39
CA VAL A 129 -14.07 -0.14 9.73
C VAL A 129 -15.23 -1.12 9.66
N GLU A 130 -16.19 -0.94 8.74
CA GLU A 130 -17.31 -1.86 8.57
C GLU A 130 -16.85 -3.30 8.27
N ARG A 131 -15.85 -3.44 7.39
CA ARG A 131 -15.27 -4.75 7.07
C ARG A 131 -14.59 -5.36 8.29
N ALA A 132 -13.82 -4.56 9.02
CA ALA A 132 -13.14 -4.99 10.23
C ALA A 132 -14.13 -5.46 11.30
N TYR A 133 -15.17 -4.67 11.57
CA TYR A 133 -16.25 -5.03 12.48
C TYR A 133 -16.90 -6.37 12.08
N LYS A 134 -17.32 -6.53 10.81
CA LYS A 134 -17.91 -7.79 10.33
C LYS A 134 -16.99 -9.00 10.49
N THR A 135 -15.67 -8.79 10.40
CA THR A 135 -14.68 -9.87 10.49
C THR A 135 -14.47 -10.32 11.92
N TYR A 136 -14.40 -9.39 12.87
CA TYR A 136 -13.99 -9.70 14.25
C TYR A 136 -15.14 -9.75 15.26
N ARG A 137 -16.30 -9.15 14.96
CA ARG A 137 -17.44 -9.00 15.89
C ARG A 137 -17.74 -10.27 16.67
N GLU A 138 -17.95 -11.39 15.98
CA GLU A 138 -18.37 -12.66 16.62
C GLU A 138 -17.37 -13.12 17.71
N GLY A 139 -16.08 -12.85 17.54
CA GLY A 139 -15.04 -13.24 18.48
C GLY A 139 -14.87 -12.28 19.66
N ILE A 140 -15.24 -11.00 19.50
CA ILE A 140 -14.92 -9.95 20.48
C ILE A 140 -16.16 -9.32 21.14
N GLU A 141 -17.35 -9.47 20.57
CA GLU A 141 -18.59 -8.85 21.09
C GLU A 141 -19.00 -9.39 22.47
N ILE A 142 -18.51 -10.56 22.86
CA ILE A 142 -18.73 -11.14 24.19
C ILE A 142 -17.71 -10.68 25.24
N LEU A 143 -16.64 -10.02 24.82
CA LEU A 143 -15.57 -9.64 25.74
C LEU A 143 -16.00 -8.49 26.66
N PRO A 144 -15.51 -8.43 27.91
CA PRO A 144 -15.72 -7.29 28.79
C PRO A 144 -15.14 -6.00 28.21
N ASP A 145 -15.71 -4.85 28.59
CA ASP A 145 -15.26 -3.53 28.14
C ASP A 145 -13.78 -3.29 28.41
N ASP A 146 -13.25 -3.75 29.55
CA ASP A 146 -11.84 -3.56 29.89
C ASP A 146 -10.91 -4.31 28.93
N THR A 147 -11.29 -5.53 28.52
CA THR A 147 -10.54 -6.28 27.50
C THR A 147 -10.62 -5.58 26.14
N LEU A 148 -11.79 -5.08 25.76
CA LEU A 148 -11.96 -4.33 24.51
C LEU A 148 -11.14 -3.03 24.50
N ARG A 149 -11.01 -2.33 25.63
CA ARG A 149 -10.19 -1.11 25.75
C ARG A 149 -8.71 -1.39 25.56
N ILE A 150 -8.21 -2.47 26.18
CA ILE A 150 -6.84 -2.92 25.99
C ILE A 150 -6.58 -3.24 24.51
N LEU A 151 -7.50 -3.97 23.87
CA LEU A 151 -7.39 -4.32 22.44
C LEU A 151 -7.55 -3.10 21.52
N ALA A 152 -8.27 -2.06 21.93
CA ALA A 152 -8.41 -0.81 21.18
C ALA A 152 -7.19 0.11 21.30
N GLY A 153 -6.36 -0.08 22.33
CA GLY A 153 -5.13 0.70 22.56
C GLY A 153 -5.30 1.93 23.47
N ASP A 154 -6.10 1.81 24.55
CA ASP A 154 -6.28 2.75 25.68
C ASP A 154 -6.70 4.21 25.38
N ILE A 155 -6.73 4.63 24.13
CA ILE A 155 -7.21 5.95 23.71
C ILE A 155 -8.43 5.73 22.84
N LEU A 156 -9.63 5.85 23.43
CA LEU A 156 -10.86 5.90 22.65
C LEU A 156 -11.04 7.31 22.05
N PRO A 157 -11.67 7.44 20.87
CA PRO A 157 -12.15 8.74 20.39
C PRO A 157 -13.00 9.44 21.47
N PRO A 158 -12.93 10.78 21.56
CA PRO A 158 -13.74 11.55 22.50
C PRO A 158 -15.22 11.26 22.23
N SER A 159 -15.95 11.00 23.31
CA SER A 159 -17.40 10.81 23.35
C SER A 159 -18.16 12.09 23.07
#